data_AF-A0A8T2VR03-F1
#
_entry.id   AF-A0A8T2VR03-F1
#
_cell.length_a   1.000
_cell.length_b   1.000
_cell.length_c   1.000
_cell.angle_alpha   90.00
_cell.angle_beta   90.00
_cell.angle_gamma   90.00
#
_symmetry.space_group_name_H-M   'P 1'
#
loop_
_entity.id
_entity.type
_entity.pdbx_description
1 polymer ?
#
loop_
_entity_poly.entity_id
_entity_poly.type
_entity_poly.pdbx_seq_one_letter_code
_entity_poly.pdbx_strand_id
1 'polypeptide(L)'
;MEEVTLSRTMGSEKIEIICMLEKQYPWDEDEPEEQRLQHRHHHQYNKHKNIMHEEDLEIIEVLHMSVSLSKTANVRLEVDCSFVRGAKAVMIEDVIFHEDDILELEGAPEPYGGPIFEDLDEDLQQGFHEILEVRGLTAKFAWYMMDYMTDKEQREYVRWLHRVRDFLSN
;
A
#
# COMPACT_ATOMS: atom_id res chain seq x y z
N MET A 1 -6.06 -8.76 -0.60
CA MET A 1 -4.76 -8.08 -0.51
C MET A 1 -4.27 -8.25 0.91
N GLU A 2 -3.03 -8.69 1.12
CA GLU A 2 -2.48 -8.86 2.48
C GLU A 2 -1.91 -7.52 2.96
N GLU A 3 -2.28 -7.14 4.18
CA GLU A 3 -1.80 -5.93 4.85
C GLU A 3 -0.60 -6.27 5.75
N VAL A 4 0.44 -5.44 5.72
CA VAL A 4 1.58 -5.53 6.64
C VAL A 4 1.74 -4.21 7.38
N THR A 5 1.62 -4.26 8.71
CA THR A 5 1.85 -3.10 9.58
C THR A 5 3.25 -3.12 10.18
N LEU A 6 3.96 -2.00 10.08
CA LEU A 6 5.23 -1.77 10.77
C LEU A 6 5.03 -0.66 11.80
N SER A 7 5.62 -0.82 12.98
CA SER A 7 5.63 0.24 13.99
C SER A 7 7.03 0.44 14.56
N ARG A 8 7.37 1.71 14.80
CA ARG A 8 8.64 2.13 15.39
C ARG A 8 8.42 3.36 16.26
N THR A 9 9.21 3.50 17.31
CA THR A 9 9.28 4.74 18.11
C THR A 9 10.64 5.40 17.91
N MET A 10 10.64 6.71 17.66
CA MET A 10 11.84 7.54 17.54
C MET A 10 11.72 8.72 18.51
N GLY A 11 12.44 8.63 19.64
CA GLY A 11 12.30 9.61 20.72
C GLY A 11 10.88 9.57 21.30
N SER A 12 10.15 10.68 21.19
CA SER A 12 8.73 10.78 21.60
C SER A 12 7.74 10.57 20.45
N GLU A 13 8.21 10.40 19.21
CA GLU A 13 7.36 10.20 18.03
C GLU A 13 7.12 8.70 17.79
N LYS A 14 5.85 8.31 17.64
CA LYS A 14 5.45 6.98 17.17
C LYS A 14 5.23 7.06 15.66
N ILE A 15 5.84 6.13 14.94
CA ILE A 15 5.70 5.96 13.50
C ILE A 15 5.02 4.63 13.26
N GLU A 16 3.94 4.65 12.51
CA GLU A 16 3.18 3.46 12.11
C GLU A 16 2.98 3.51 10.59
N ILE A 17 3.21 2.39 9.93
CA ILE A 17 3.16 2.29 8.47
C ILE A 17 2.32 1.07 8.15
N ILE A 18 1.25 1.29 7.40
CA ILE A 18 0.40 0.21 6.87
C ILE A 18 0.74 0.06 5.40
N CYS A 19 1.26 -1.11 5.02
CA CYS A 19 1.67 -1.41 3.65
C CYS A 19 0.68 -2.38 3.00
N MET A 20 0.30 -2.09 1.76
CA MET A 20 -0.52 -2.94 0.90
C MET A 20 0.14 -3.06 -0.47
N LEU A 21 0.36 -4.29 -0.93
CA LEU A 21 0.94 -4.55 -2.24
C LEU A 21 -0.14 -4.93 -3.24
N GLU A 22 -0.33 -4.08 -4.25
CA GLU A 22 -1.24 -4.30 -5.36
C GLU A 22 -0.47 -4.78 -6.60
N LYS A 23 -1.03 -5.79 -7.28
CA LYS A 23 -0.52 -6.30 -8.56
C LYS A 23 -1.57 -6.02 -9.63
N GLN A 24 -1.28 -5.10 -10.53
CA GLN A 24 -2.11 -4.80 -11.69
C GLN A 24 -1.64 -5.66 -12.86
N TYR A 25 -2.50 -6.59 -13.26
CA TYR A 25 -2.24 -7.46 -14.39
C TYR A 25 -2.63 -6.73 -15.68
N PRO A 26 -1.80 -6.81 -16.72
CA PRO A 26 -2.16 -6.30 -18.04
C PRO A 26 -3.43 -6.98 -18.50
N TRP A 27 -4.38 -6.17 -18.95
CA TRP A 27 -5.65 -6.63 -19.47
C TRP A 27 -5.41 -7.34 -20.82
N ASP A 28 -6.13 -8.44 -21.07
CA ASP A 28 -6.39 -8.84 -22.45
C ASP A 28 -7.40 -7.82 -23.01
N GLU A 29 -7.00 -7.02 -24.01
CA GLU A 29 -7.89 -6.04 -24.66
C GLU A 29 -9.17 -6.70 -25.25
N ASP A 30 -9.15 -8.02 -25.46
CA ASP A 30 -10.24 -8.82 -25.99
C ASP A 30 -11.24 -9.34 -24.93
N GLU A 31 -11.07 -9.01 -23.64
CA GLU A 31 -11.91 -9.58 -22.56
C GLU A 31 -13.22 -8.78 -22.31
N PRO A 32 -14.42 -9.41 -22.35
CA PRO A 32 -15.70 -8.73 -22.15
C PRO A 32 -15.83 -8.00 -20.79
N GLU A 33 -16.47 -6.84 -20.77
CA GLU A 33 -16.60 -5.95 -19.59
C GLU A 33 -17.20 -6.61 -18.33
N GLU A 34 -18.10 -7.58 -18.52
CA GLU A 34 -18.69 -8.34 -17.42
C GLU A 34 -17.69 -9.30 -16.73
N GLN A 35 -16.70 -9.79 -17.48
CA GLN A 35 -15.60 -10.61 -16.95
C GLN A 35 -14.56 -9.72 -16.26
N ARG A 36 -14.34 -8.50 -16.77
CA ARG A 36 -13.47 -7.47 -16.16
C ARG A 36 -13.90 -7.09 -14.72
N LEU A 37 -15.20 -7.06 -14.44
CA LEU A 37 -15.73 -6.78 -13.09
C LEU A 37 -15.52 -7.96 -12.11
N GLN A 38 -15.57 -9.20 -12.60
CA GLN A 38 -15.31 -10.40 -11.79
C GLN A 38 -13.81 -10.56 -11.50
N HIS A 39 -12.97 -10.18 -12.44
CA HIS A 39 -11.52 -10.23 -12.35
C HIS A 39 -10.95 -9.32 -11.25
N ARG A 40 -11.60 -8.18 -10.96
CA ARG A 40 -11.24 -7.30 -9.83
C ARG A 40 -11.33 -7.98 -8.46
N HIS A 41 -12.13 -9.05 -8.34
CA HIS A 41 -12.34 -9.79 -7.09
C HIS A 41 -11.64 -11.16 -7.04
N HIS A 42 -11.18 -11.72 -8.17
CA HIS A 42 -10.82 -13.15 -8.25
C HIS A 42 -9.36 -13.48 -8.63
N HIS A 43 -8.49 -12.49 -8.89
CA HIS A 43 -7.11 -12.72 -9.33
C HIS A 43 -6.15 -13.35 -8.29
N GLN A 44 -6.65 -13.82 -7.15
CA GLN A 44 -5.86 -14.61 -6.20
C GLN A 44 -5.76 -16.10 -6.59
N TYR A 45 -6.48 -16.59 -7.60
CA TYR A 45 -6.55 -18.03 -7.88
C TYR A 45 -6.63 -18.41 -9.37
N ASN A 46 -5.47 -18.49 -10.03
CA ASN A 46 -5.07 -19.59 -10.93
C ASN A 46 -3.96 -19.14 -11.88
N LYS A 47 -2.72 -19.57 -11.61
CA LYS A 47 -1.63 -19.55 -12.59
C LYS A 47 -1.41 -20.97 -13.10
N HIS A 48 -2.12 -21.38 -14.15
CA HIS A 48 -1.59 -22.34 -15.13
C HIS A 48 -2.34 -22.37 -16.48
N LYS A 49 -1.57 -21.98 -17.51
CA LYS A 49 -1.64 -22.29 -18.95
C LYS A 49 -2.73 -21.62 -19.82
N ASN A 50 -2.28 -20.73 -20.70
CA ASN A 50 -1.93 -21.12 -22.07
C ASN A 50 -1.01 -20.10 -22.76
N ILE A 51 -0.28 -20.61 -23.75
CA ILE A 51 0.85 -19.99 -24.45
C ILE A 51 0.35 -18.90 -25.41
N MET A 52 0.69 -17.64 -25.12
CA MET A 52 0.77 -16.53 -26.07
C MET A 52 2.22 -16.02 -26.03
N HIS A 53 2.75 -15.51 -27.15
CA HIS A 53 4.13 -14.97 -27.16
C HIS A 53 4.24 -13.83 -26.14
N GLU A 54 5.06 -14.08 -25.13
CA GLU A 54 5.03 -13.53 -23.76
C GLU A 54 6.01 -12.36 -23.60
N GLU A 55 6.14 -11.52 -24.63
CA GLU A 55 7.01 -10.34 -24.59
C GLU A 55 6.13 -9.09 -24.43
N ASP A 56 6.12 -8.56 -23.20
CA ASP A 56 5.70 -7.21 -22.78
C ASP A 56 4.29 -7.01 -22.17
N LEU A 57 3.65 -8.04 -21.60
CA LEU A 57 2.62 -7.82 -20.57
C LEU A 57 3.27 -7.81 -19.19
N GLU A 58 3.85 -6.65 -18.83
CA GLU A 58 4.51 -6.45 -17.53
C GLU A 58 3.48 -6.24 -16.41
N ILE A 59 3.50 -7.09 -15.39
CA ILE A 59 2.70 -6.91 -14.17
C ILE A 59 3.20 -5.65 -13.47
N ILE A 60 2.32 -4.68 -13.27
CA ILE A 60 2.65 -3.46 -12.53
C ILE A 60 2.39 -3.74 -11.06
N GLU A 61 3.44 -3.67 -10.25
CA GLU A 61 3.31 -3.76 -8.80
C GLU A 61 3.34 -2.35 -8.21
N VAL A 62 2.34 -2.05 -7.37
CA VAL A 62 2.21 -0.77 -6.65
C VAL A 62 2.16 -1.07 -5.16
N LEU A 63 3.10 -0.50 -4.41
CA LEU A 63 3.07 -0.50 -2.95
C LEU A 63 2.34 0.75 -2.48
N HIS A 64 1.18 0.56 -1.88
CA HIS A 64 0.44 1.61 -1.16
C HIS A 64 0.87 1.62 0.29
N MET A 65 1.10 2.81 0.85
CA MET A 65 1.55 3.00 2.22
C MET A 65 0.77 4.14 2.88
N SER A 66 0.07 3.85 3.96
CA SER A 66 -0.41 4.89 4.88
C SER A 66 0.61 5.05 6.00
N VAL A 67 1.23 6.22 6.06
CA VAL A 67 2.28 6.56 7.03
C VAL A 67 1.70 7.47 8.08
N SER A 68 1.89 7.12 9.34
CA SER A 68 1.30 7.82 10.46
C SER A 68 2.32 8.22 11.50
N LEU A 69 2.41 9.53 11.71
CA LEU A 69 3.38 10.18 12.58
C LEU A 69 2.64 10.81 13.76
N SER A 70 2.72 10.17 14.92
CA SER A 70 2.08 10.64 16.16
C SER A 70 3.13 11.21 17.11
N LYS A 71 2.99 12.49 17.48
CA LYS A 71 3.85 13.14 18.49
C LYS A 71 3.25 13.06 19.89
N THR A 72 1.94 13.07 19.99
CA THR A 72 1.16 12.90 21.23
C THR A 72 0.03 11.91 20.96
N ALA A 73 -0.74 11.57 21.99
CA ALA A 73 -1.88 10.67 21.82
C ALA A 73 -2.96 11.21 20.87
N ASN A 74 -3.07 12.54 20.75
CA ASN A 74 -4.20 13.22 20.11
C ASN A 74 -3.83 13.93 18.81
N VAL A 75 -2.56 13.92 18.41
CA VAL A 75 -2.07 14.64 17.23
C VAL A 75 -1.30 13.67 16.34
N ARG A 76 -1.83 13.45 15.13
CA ARG A 76 -1.30 12.54 14.13
C ARG A 76 -1.27 13.22 12.78
N LEU A 77 -0.12 13.17 12.12
CA LEU A 77 -0.01 13.46 10.70
C LEU A 77 -0.04 12.15 9.94
N GLU A 78 -0.99 12.00 9.03
CA GLU A 78 -1.10 10.88 8.12
C GLU A 78 -0.66 11.32 6.73
N VAL A 79 0.14 10.47 6.07
CA VAL A 79 0.66 10.71 4.73
C VAL A 79 0.46 9.44 3.94
N ASP A 80 -0.41 9.50 2.93
CA ASP A 80 -0.65 8.40 2.02
C ASP A 80 0.32 8.50 0.84
N CYS A 81 0.94 7.37 0.54
CA CYS A 81 2.04 7.29 -0.41
C CYS A 81 1.90 6.07 -1.29
N SER A 82 2.40 6.16 -2.52
CA SER A 82 2.53 5.02 -3.41
C SER A 82 3.94 4.89 -3.98
N PHE A 83 4.28 3.65 -4.33
CA PHE A 83 5.54 3.33 -4.99
C PHE A 83 5.33 2.24 -6.04
N VAL A 84 5.49 2.60 -7.30
CA VAL A 84 5.48 1.65 -8.42
C VAL A 84 6.84 0.97 -8.51
N ARG A 85 6.88 -0.36 -8.69
CA ARG A 85 8.16 -1.09 -8.84
C ARG A 85 8.95 -0.49 -10.01
N GLY A 86 10.22 -0.18 -9.78
CA GLY A 86 11.06 0.52 -10.76
C GLY A 86 11.12 2.04 -10.59
N ALA A 87 10.23 2.64 -9.80
CA ALA A 87 10.27 4.07 -9.51
C ALA A 87 11.53 4.45 -8.72
N LYS A 88 11.91 5.73 -8.85
CA LYS A 88 13.11 6.30 -8.19
C LYS A 88 12.82 6.89 -6.81
N ALA A 89 11.56 7.27 -6.57
CA ALA A 89 11.12 7.94 -5.36
C ALA A 89 9.72 7.44 -4.98
N VAL A 90 9.38 7.61 -3.70
CA VAL A 90 8.02 7.43 -3.19
C VAL A 90 7.19 8.66 -3.58
N MET A 91 5.99 8.44 -4.10
CA MET A 91 5.04 9.49 -4.43
C MET A 91 4.14 9.72 -3.21
N ILE A 92 3.88 10.99 -2.88
CA ILE A 92 2.90 11.38 -1.87
C ILE A 92 1.58 11.64 -2.60
N GLU A 93 0.49 11.04 -2.13
CA GLU A 93 -0.84 11.21 -2.69
C GLU A 93 -1.63 12.23 -1.86
N ASP A 94 -1.73 11.98 -0.55
CA ASP A 94 -2.48 12.82 0.37
C ASP A 94 -1.74 13.05 1.68
N VAL A 95 -2.02 14.19 2.32
CA VAL A 95 -1.50 14.55 3.65
C VAL A 95 -2.66 15.03 4.51
N ILE A 96 -2.94 14.29 5.58
CA ILE A 96 -4.06 14.55 6.48
C ILE A 96 -3.53 14.83 7.88
N PHE A 97 -3.96 15.94 8.47
CA PHE A 97 -3.65 16.29 9.85
C PHE A 97 -4.84 15.99 10.74
N HIS A 98 -4.66 15.05 11.66
CA HIS A 98 -5.65 14.66 12.66
C HIS A 98 -5.29 15.31 14.00
N GLU A 99 -6.25 16.04 14.55
CA GLU A 99 -6.22 16.55 15.91
C GLU A 99 -7.54 16.19 16.59
N ASP A 100 -7.47 15.45 17.70
CA ASP A 100 -8.65 15.12 18.51
C ASP A 100 -9.15 16.36 19.26
N ASP A 101 -9.72 17.33 18.53
CA ASP A 101 -10.42 18.48 19.13
C ASP A 101 -11.90 18.54 18.72
N ILE A 102 -12.40 17.49 18.08
CA ILE A 102 -13.83 17.33 17.80
C ILE A 102 -14.31 16.14 18.62
N LEU A 103 -14.97 16.47 19.73
CA LEU A 103 -15.91 15.60 20.44
C LEU A 103 -16.61 14.69 19.41
N GLU A 104 -16.56 13.36 19.62
CA GLU A 104 -17.34 12.34 18.90
C GLU A 104 -18.86 12.56 19.13
N LEU A 105 -19.35 13.74 18.78
CA LEU A 105 -20.75 14.09 18.75
C LEU A 105 -21.30 13.55 17.44
N GLU A 106 -22.30 12.69 17.53
CA GLU A 106 -23.09 12.27 16.36
C GLU A 106 -23.52 13.52 15.56
N GLY A 107 -23.10 13.60 14.29
CA GLY A 107 -23.40 14.72 13.41
C GLY A 107 -22.34 15.82 13.33
N ALA A 108 -21.17 15.66 13.97
CA ALA A 108 -20.02 16.52 13.70
C ALA A 108 -19.58 16.38 12.22
N PRO A 109 -19.15 17.48 11.57
CA PRO A 109 -18.59 17.40 10.23
C PRO A 109 -17.35 16.52 10.20
N GLU A 110 -17.16 15.78 9.10
CA GLU A 110 -15.94 14.99 8.90
C GLU A 110 -14.71 15.90 9.00
N PRO A 111 -13.60 15.41 9.60
CA PRO A 111 -12.34 16.13 9.61
C PRO A 111 -11.92 16.53 8.21
N TYR A 112 -11.24 17.68 8.09
CA TYR A 112 -10.71 18.13 6.81
C TYR A 112 -9.70 17.11 6.27
N GLY A 113 -9.99 16.52 5.11
CA GLY A 113 -9.17 15.47 4.46
C GLY A 113 -7.88 15.97 3.80
N GLY A 114 -7.40 17.17 4.15
CA GLY A 114 -6.20 17.75 3.56
C GLY A 114 -6.41 18.47 2.23
N PRO A 115 -5.41 19.25 1.78
CA PRO A 115 -5.39 19.87 0.46
C PRO A 115 -4.96 18.87 -0.62
N ILE A 116 -5.20 19.21 -1.89
CA ILE A 116 -4.55 18.51 -3.02
C ILE A 116 -3.04 18.74 -2.90
N PHE A 117 -2.27 17.67 -2.75
CA PHE A 117 -0.83 17.77 -2.48
C PHE A 117 -0.07 18.53 -3.57
N GLU A 118 -0.42 18.30 -4.84
CA GLU A 118 0.19 18.95 -6.01
C GLU A 118 -0.01 20.47 -6.04
N ASP A 119 -1.04 21.00 -5.37
CA ASP A 119 -1.33 22.43 -5.29
C ASP A 119 -0.54 23.15 -4.18
N LEU A 120 0.21 22.40 -3.34
CA LEU A 120 1.06 22.99 -2.31
C LEU A 120 2.29 23.66 -2.93
N ASP A 121 2.85 24.63 -2.20
CA ASP A 121 4.12 25.24 -2.58
C ASP A 121 5.25 24.20 -2.69
N GLU A 122 6.14 24.34 -3.67
CA GLU A 122 7.20 23.37 -3.97
C GLU A 122 8.11 23.11 -2.75
N ASP A 123 8.43 24.14 -1.96
CA ASP A 123 9.27 23.97 -0.75
C ASP A 123 8.52 23.15 0.32
N LEU A 124 7.20 23.28 0.39
CA LEU A 124 6.37 22.51 1.32
C LEU A 124 6.25 21.05 0.88
N GLN A 125 6.05 20.79 -0.42
CA GLN A 125 6.06 19.44 -0.98
C GLN A 125 7.39 18.74 -0.69
N GLN A 126 8.50 19.43 -0.94
CA GLN A 126 9.84 18.94 -0.65
C GLN A 126 10.03 18.64 0.85
N GLY A 127 9.52 19.50 1.73
CA GLY A 127 9.57 19.29 3.18
C GLY A 127 8.87 18.00 3.63
N PHE A 128 7.74 17.64 3.03
CA PHE A 128 7.07 16.36 3.32
C PHE A 128 7.89 15.16 2.85
N HIS A 129 8.49 15.22 1.66
CA HIS A 129 9.40 14.17 1.19
C HIS A 129 10.60 13.99 2.13
N GLU A 130 11.23 15.09 2.58
CA GLU A 130 12.35 15.04 3.53
C GLU A 130 11.96 14.42 4.88
N ILE A 131 10.76 14.73 5.39
CA ILE A 131 10.24 14.14 6.63
C ILE A 131 10.18 12.61 6.51
N LEU A 132 9.64 12.10 5.40
CA LEU A 132 9.54 10.66 5.12
C LEU A 132 10.92 10.01 4.99
N GLU A 133 11.83 10.63 4.23
CA GLU A 133 13.19 10.11 4.03
C GLU A 133 13.98 10.00 5.34
N VAL A 134 13.92 11.01 6.20
CA VAL A 134 14.57 11.00 7.53
C VAL A 134 14.03 9.88 8.43
N ARG A 135 12.78 9.47 8.21
CA ARG A 135 12.12 8.35 8.92
C ARG A 135 12.42 6.98 8.30
N GLY A 136 13.16 6.97 7.19
CA GLY A 136 13.60 5.77 6.48
C GLY A 136 12.67 5.33 5.36
N LEU A 137 11.62 6.10 5.06
CA LEU A 137 10.64 5.82 4.01
C LEU A 137 11.19 6.28 2.65
N THR A 138 12.14 5.49 2.15
CA THR A 138 12.86 5.74 0.90
C THR A 138 12.44 4.75 -0.17
N ALA A 139 12.80 4.99 -1.43
CA ALA A 139 12.62 4.00 -2.49
C ALA A 139 13.24 2.63 -2.14
N LYS A 140 14.39 2.60 -1.46
CA LYS A 140 15.02 1.36 -0.99
C LYS A 140 14.15 0.60 0.02
N PHE A 141 13.50 1.32 0.93
CA PHE A 141 12.54 0.72 1.87
C PHE A 141 11.34 0.14 1.13
N ALA A 142 10.77 0.89 0.19
CA ALA A 142 9.64 0.44 -0.62
C ALA A 142 9.99 -0.84 -1.40
N TRP A 143 11.12 -0.87 -2.10
CA TRP A 143 11.63 -2.08 -2.78
C TRP A 143 11.72 -3.29 -1.83
N TYR A 144 12.34 -3.10 -0.67
CA TYR A 144 12.45 -4.17 0.32
C TYR A 144 11.07 -4.66 0.79
N MET A 145 10.14 -3.74 1.05
CA MET A 145 8.80 -4.09 1.49
C MET A 145 8.03 -4.88 0.43
N MET A 146 8.11 -4.50 -0.84
CA MET A 146 7.50 -5.24 -1.93
C MET A 146 8.04 -6.66 -2.02
N ASP A 147 9.36 -6.83 -1.94
CA ASP A 147 10.00 -8.15 -1.97
C ASP A 147 9.60 -9.00 -0.75
N TYR A 148 9.60 -8.40 0.44
CA TYR A 148 9.16 -9.05 1.68
C TYR A 148 7.71 -9.52 1.59
N MET A 149 6.79 -8.67 1.12
CA MET A 149 5.37 -9.00 1.01
C MET A 149 5.13 -10.12 0.00
N THR A 150 5.81 -10.11 -1.14
CA THR A 150 5.74 -11.20 -2.13
C THR A 150 6.25 -12.53 -1.58
N ASP A 151 7.40 -12.53 -0.90
CA ASP A 151 7.96 -13.73 -0.28
C ASP A 151 7.08 -14.25 0.88
N LYS A 152 6.50 -13.35 1.68
CA LYS A 152 5.54 -13.69 2.72
C LYS A 152 4.28 -14.34 2.14
N GLU A 153 3.69 -13.76 1.09
CA GLU A 153 2.53 -14.31 0.37
C GLU A 153 2.82 -15.73 -0.11
N GLN A 154 3.97 -15.96 -0.74
CA GLN A 154 4.37 -17.27 -1.24
C GLN A 154 4.52 -18.30 -0.10
N ARG A 155 5.10 -17.92 1.04
CA ARG A 155 5.20 -18.83 2.20
C ARG A 155 3.83 -19.18 2.78
N GLU A 156 2.92 -18.21 2.89
CA GLU A 156 1.56 -18.48 3.37
C GLU A 156 0.79 -19.37 2.40
N TYR A 157 0.97 -19.18 1.09
CA TYR A 157 0.40 -20.07 0.07
C TYR A 157 0.88 -21.51 0.22
N VAL A 158 2.19 -21.73 0.36
CA VAL A 158 2.75 -23.08 0.58
C VAL A 158 2.23 -23.69 1.88
N ARG A 159 2.16 -22.90 2.96
CA ARG A 159 1.61 -23.35 4.25
C ARG A 159 0.13 -23.72 4.12
N TRP A 160 -0.64 -22.93 3.37
CA TRP A 160 -2.04 -23.21 3.09
C TRP A 160 -2.21 -24.52 2.31
N LEU A 161 -1.41 -24.77 1.27
CA LEU A 161 -1.43 -26.01 0.50
C LEU A 161 -1.17 -27.24 1.39
N HIS A 162 -0.19 -27.14 2.30
CA HIS A 162 0.07 -28.21 3.27
C HIS A 162 -1.15 -28.49 4.15
N ARG A 163 -1.81 -27.44 4.68
CA ARG A 163 -3.01 -27.57 5.51
C ARG A 163 -4.17 -28.22 4.74
N VAL A 164 -4.37 -27.85 3.47
CA VAL A 164 -5.41 -28.44 2.62
C VAL A 164 -5.13 -29.90 2.32
N ARG A 165 -3.88 -30.25 1.99
CA ARG A 165 -3.47 -31.64 1.80
C ARG A 165 -3.76 -32.48 3.06
N ASP A 166 -3.38 -31.97 4.23
CA ASP A 166 -3.57 -32.68 5.50
C ASP A 166 -5.06 -32.83 5.85
N PHE A 167 -5.89 -31.85 5.49
CA PHE A 167 -7.35 -31.92 5.62
C PHE A 167 -7.97 -33.01 4.72
N LEU A 168 -7.52 -33.13 3.46
CA LEU A 168 -8.05 -34.11 2.50
C LEU A 168 -7.55 -35.54 2.72
N SER A 169 -6.47 -35.72 3.49
CA SER A 169 -5.88 -37.03 3.77
C SER A 169 -6.46 -37.70 5.03
N ASN A 170 -7.35 -37.02 5.75
CA ASN A 170 -8.14 -37.54 6.88
C ASN A 170 -9.58 -37.84 6.44
#